data_AF-A0A2V9A8V2-F1
#
_entry.id   AF-A0A2V9A8V2-F1
#
_cell.length_a   1.000
_cell.length_b   1.000
_cell.length_c   1.000
_cell.angle_alpha   90.00
_cell.angle_beta   90.00
_cell.angle_gamma   90.00
#
_symmetry.space_group_name_H-M   'P 1'
#
loop_
_entity.id
_entity.type
_entity.pdbx_description
1 polymer ?
#
loop_
_entity_poly.entity_id
_entity_poly.type
_entity_poly.pdbx_seq_one_letter_code
_entity_poly.pdbx_strand_id
1 'polypeptide(L)'
;MPIESQQTGTSSQLQYQAAGHRVDFHVHCDAGDGGSLRTTTDSLSFSAGQQIRRGQDVETWNSVAIYAKQEVDGSLSLRIIIFHPDWDEPLQIACLRSRPQDASGQAASIECDLEHKHL
;
A
#
# COMPACT_ATOMS: atom_id res chain seq x y z
N MET A 1 17.29 30.21 35.33
CA MET A 1 17.75 28.95 34.71
C MET A 1 17.72 27.91 35.82
N PRO A 2 16.81 26.92 35.73
CA PRO A 2 17.05 25.75 34.89
C PRO A 2 15.98 25.57 33.80
N ILE A 3 16.35 24.72 32.84
CA ILE A 3 15.64 24.37 31.61
C ILE A 3 14.92 23.05 31.90
N GLU A 4 13.61 23.00 31.70
CA GLU A 4 12.89 21.74 31.59
C GLU A 4 12.27 21.61 30.20
N SER A 5 12.68 20.50 29.60
CA SER A 5 12.51 20.09 28.22
C SER A 5 11.03 19.98 27.85
N GLN A 6 10.60 20.72 26.84
CA GLN A 6 9.32 20.47 26.19
C GLN A 6 9.41 19.13 25.46
N GLN A 7 8.71 18.12 25.97
CA GLN A 7 8.34 16.94 25.22
C GLN A 7 7.31 17.34 24.16
N THR A 8 7.75 17.50 22.91
CA THR A 8 6.87 17.55 21.75
C THR A 8 6.37 16.13 21.44
N GLY A 9 5.40 15.69 22.23
CA GLY A 9 4.58 14.54 21.89
C GLY A 9 3.61 14.91 20.78
N THR A 10 4.02 14.84 19.52
CA THR A 10 3.06 14.77 18.41
C THR A 10 2.55 13.33 18.31
N SER A 11 1.73 12.92 19.28
CA SER A 11 0.74 11.88 19.03
C SER A 11 -0.37 12.53 18.23
N SER A 12 -0.30 12.44 16.91
CA SER A 12 -1.42 12.77 16.03
C SER A 12 -2.49 11.68 16.21
N GLN A 13 -3.24 11.76 17.30
CA GLN A 13 -4.50 11.02 17.43
C GLN A 13 -5.46 11.61 16.40
N LEU A 14 -5.63 10.90 15.28
CA LEU A 14 -6.69 11.16 14.33
C LEU A 14 -8.02 10.95 15.06
N GLN A 15 -8.76 12.04 15.25
CA GLN A 15 -10.10 12.02 15.81
C GLN A 15 -11.02 11.32 14.82
N TYR A 16 -11.50 10.13 15.18
CA TYR A 16 -12.58 9.45 14.48
C TYR A 16 -13.88 10.25 14.67
N GLN A 17 -14.32 10.94 13.63
CA GLN A 17 -15.64 11.57 13.58
C GLN A 17 -16.64 10.60 12.93
N ALA A 18 -17.69 10.26 13.68
CA ALA A 18 -18.78 9.41 13.25
C ALA A 18 -19.79 10.20 12.40
N ALA A 19 -19.83 9.94 11.09
CA ALA A 19 -21.02 9.82 10.23
C ALA A 19 -20.60 9.91 8.75
N GLY A 20 -20.60 8.75 8.05
CA GLY A 20 -20.61 8.69 6.58
C GLY A 20 -19.32 9.04 5.82
N HIS A 21 -18.19 9.27 6.50
CA HIS A 21 -16.93 9.56 5.80
C HIS A 21 -16.23 8.27 5.41
N ARG A 22 -16.05 8.08 4.11
CA ARG A 22 -15.11 7.11 3.55
C ARG A 22 -13.75 7.40 4.19
N VAL A 23 -13.29 6.51 5.05
CA VAL A 23 -11.91 6.59 5.54
C VAL A 23 -11.07 6.42 4.28
N ASP A 24 -10.12 7.32 4.03
CA ASP A 24 -9.10 7.16 3.00
C ASP A 24 -7.83 6.62 3.67
N PHE A 25 -7.03 5.83 2.97
CA PHE A 25 -5.72 5.43 3.47
C PHE A 25 -4.64 6.40 3.00
N HIS A 26 -3.59 6.52 3.82
CA HIS A 26 -2.45 7.35 3.52
C HIS A 26 -1.44 6.60 2.67
N VAL A 27 -1.01 7.23 1.58
CA VAL A 27 0.07 6.75 0.72
C VAL A 27 1.30 7.62 0.96
N HIS A 28 2.43 6.96 1.20
CA HIS A 28 3.73 7.58 1.20
C HIS A 28 4.70 6.71 0.40
N CYS A 29 5.22 7.27 -0.69
CA CYS A 29 6.27 6.67 -1.50
C CYS A 29 7.49 7.59 -1.49
N ASP A 30 8.67 7.02 -1.25
CA ASP A 30 9.95 7.68 -1.29
C ASP A 30 10.80 7.03 -2.40
N ALA A 31 11.29 7.84 -3.33
CA ALA A 31 12.08 7.40 -4.47
C ALA A 31 13.52 7.97 -4.42
N GLY A 32 14.03 8.29 -3.22
CA GLY A 32 15.33 8.91 -3.04
C GLY A 32 15.47 10.24 -3.79
N ASP A 33 16.49 10.35 -4.64
CA ASP A 33 16.75 11.57 -5.44
C ASP A 33 15.60 11.92 -6.40
N GLY A 34 14.72 10.95 -6.71
CA GLY A 34 13.52 11.16 -7.52
C GLY A 34 12.39 11.88 -6.77
N GLY A 35 12.52 12.08 -5.46
CA GLY A 35 11.53 12.76 -4.61
C GLY A 35 10.57 11.83 -3.88
N SER A 36 9.46 12.40 -3.39
CA SER A 36 8.43 11.65 -2.65
C SER A 36 7.02 12.00 -3.10
N LEU A 37 6.13 11.02 -3.03
CA LEU A 37 4.70 11.18 -3.25
C LEU A 37 3.96 10.94 -1.93
N ARG A 38 3.12 11.90 -1.52
CA ARG A 38 2.22 11.78 -0.38
C ARG A 38 0.81 12.15 -0.80
N THR A 39 -0.16 11.27 -0.57
CA THR A 39 -1.56 11.53 -0.88
C THR A 39 -2.50 10.71 0.03
N THR A 40 -3.76 11.11 0.08
CA THR A 40 -4.87 10.34 0.65
C THR A 40 -5.74 9.84 -0.48
N THR A 41 -6.11 8.58 -0.47
CA THR A 41 -6.92 7.97 -1.53
C THR A 41 -7.64 6.74 -1.01
N ASP A 42 -8.67 6.33 -1.73
CA ASP A 42 -9.34 5.05 -1.54
C ASP A 42 -8.73 3.93 -2.39
N SER A 43 -7.83 4.26 -3.32
CA SER A 43 -7.20 3.31 -4.23
C SER A 43 -5.83 3.79 -4.71
N LEU A 44 -4.90 2.85 -4.83
CA LEU A 44 -3.56 3.06 -5.34
C LEU A 44 -3.17 1.89 -6.25
N SER A 45 -2.57 2.20 -7.38
CA SER A 45 -1.84 1.23 -8.19
C SER A 45 -0.44 1.78 -8.40
N PHE A 46 0.58 1.01 -8.03
CA PHE A 46 1.96 1.32 -8.39
C PHE A 46 2.60 0.12 -9.07
N SER A 47 3.56 0.39 -9.96
CA SER A 47 4.39 -0.65 -10.55
C SER A 47 5.85 -0.21 -10.56
N ALA A 48 6.75 -1.17 -10.40
CA ALA A 48 8.17 -0.97 -10.62
C ALA A 48 8.59 -1.80 -11.82
N GLY A 49 9.15 -1.12 -12.81
CA GLY A 49 9.70 -1.74 -14.01
C GLY A 49 11.21 -1.85 -13.98
N GLN A 50 11.72 -2.86 -14.67
CA GLN A 50 13.13 -3.05 -14.96
C GLN A 50 13.37 -2.94 -16.45
N GLN A 51 14.55 -2.45 -16.83
CA GLN A 51 15.01 -2.59 -18.21
C GLN A 51 15.49 -4.02 -18.42
N ILE A 52 15.01 -4.66 -19.48
CA ILE A 52 15.50 -5.95 -19.94
C ILE A 52 16.13 -5.77 -21.32
N ARG A 53 17.18 -6.56 -21.58
CA ARG A 53 17.83 -6.62 -22.89
C ARG A 53 17.46 -7.93 -23.57
N ARG A 54 16.89 -7.85 -24.77
CA ARG A 54 16.59 -9.01 -25.62
C ARG A 54 17.33 -8.82 -26.95
N GLY A 55 18.46 -9.50 -27.10
CA GLY A 55 19.34 -9.32 -28.26
C GLY A 55 19.91 -7.90 -28.31
N GLN A 56 19.62 -7.16 -29.39
CA GLN A 56 20.03 -5.77 -29.56
C GLN A 56 19.03 -4.76 -28.97
N ASP A 57 17.84 -5.21 -28.61
CA ASP A 57 16.75 -4.35 -28.14
C ASP A 57 16.78 -4.20 -26.62
N VAL A 58 16.40 -3.00 -26.15
CA VAL A 58 16.21 -2.68 -24.74
C VAL A 58 14.75 -2.29 -24.54
N GLU A 59 14.08 -3.00 -23.64
CA GLU A 59 12.67 -2.79 -23.33
C GLU A 59 12.51 -2.56 -21.82
N THR A 60 11.54 -1.74 -21.44
CA THR A 60 11.14 -1.60 -20.04
C THR A 60 9.96 -2.53 -19.78
N TRP A 61 10.10 -3.41 -18.80
CA TRP A 61 9.07 -4.35 -18.38
C TRP A 61 8.73 -4.17 -16.92
N ASN A 62 7.45 -4.21 -16.58
CA ASN A 62 7.05 -4.24 -15.18
C ASN A 62 7.56 -5.55 -14.54
N SER A 63 8.15 -5.46 -13.35
CA SER A 63 8.56 -6.62 -12.56
C SER A 63 7.54 -6.91 -11.46
N VAL A 64 6.99 -5.85 -10.87
CA VAL A 64 6.01 -5.94 -9.78
C VAL A 64 5.00 -4.81 -9.89
N ALA A 65 3.75 -5.09 -9.50
CA ALA A 65 2.74 -4.11 -9.21
C ALA A 65 2.10 -4.39 -7.86
N ILE A 66 1.72 -3.32 -7.16
CA ILE A 66 0.89 -3.40 -5.96
C ILE A 66 -0.36 -2.60 -6.19
N TYR A 67 -1.48 -3.27 -5.95
CA TYR A 67 -2.81 -2.67 -5.97
C TYR A 67 -3.33 -2.61 -4.55
N ALA A 68 -3.67 -1.40 -4.09
CA ALA A 68 -4.33 -1.19 -2.82
C ALA A 68 -5.72 -0.62 -3.06
N LYS A 69 -6.72 -1.17 -2.38
CA LYS A 69 -8.10 -0.71 -2.43
C LYS A 69 -8.71 -0.74 -1.05
N GLN A 70 -9.33 0.37 -0.67
CA GLN A 70 -10.17 0.40 0.50
C GLN A 70 -11.59 -0.03 0.14
N GLU A 71 -12.07 -1.01 0.89
CA GLU A 71 -13.40 -1.58 0.77
C GLU A 71 -14.43 -0.71 1.53
N VAL A 72 -15.71 -0.99 1.28
CA VAL A 72 -16.83 -0.23 1.85
C VAL A 72 -16.88 -0.32 3.39
N ASP A 73 -16.41 -1.43 3.95
CA ASP A 73 -16.31 -1.65 5.40
C ASP A 73 -15.08 -0.96 6.03
N GLY A 74 -14.28 -0.23 5.22
CA GLY A 74 -13.06 0.44 5.64
C GLY A 74 -11.83 -0.46 5.65
N SER A 75 -11.97 -1.76 5.37
CA SER A 75 -10.86 -2.70 5.25
C SER A 75 -9.97 -2.30 4.06
N LEU A 76 -8.66 -2.48 4.20
CA LEU A 76 -7.71 -2.20 3.13
C LEU A 76 -7.19 -3.53 2.57
N SER A 77 -7.47 -3.78 1.29
CA SER A 77 -6.88 -4.90 0.56
C SER A 77 -5.65 -4.43 -0.23
N LEU A 78 -4.55 -5.17 -0.10
CA LEU A 78 -3.36 -5.01 -0.93
C LEU A 78 -3.11 -6.31 -1.69
N ARG A 79 -2.82 -6.22 -2.98
CA ARG A 79 -2.44 -7.35 -3.83
C ARG A 79 -1.07 -7.07 -4.41
N ILE A 80 -0.13 -7.99 -4.22
CA ILE A 80 1.22 -7.93 -4.77
C ILE A 80 1.31 -8.91 -5.93
N ILE A 81 1.59 -8.37 -7.10
CA ILE A 81 1.56 -9.09 -8.37
C ILE A 81 2.92 -8.96 -9.01
N ILE A 82 3.50 -10.08 -9.42
CA ILE A 82 4.75 -10.11 -10.16
C ILE A 82 4.50 -10.47 -11.62
N PHE A 83 5.37 -9.94 -12.46
CA PHE A 83 5.30 -10.08 -13.91
C PHE A 83 6.63 -10.65 -14.39
N HIS A 84 6.57 -11.52 -15.39
CA HIS A 84 7.75 -12.03 -16.07
C HIS A 84 7.49 -11.99 -17.58
N PRO A 85 8.46 -11.56 -18.40
CA PRO A 85 8.24 -11.39 -19.83
C PRO A 85 8.04 -12.71 -20.60
N ASP A 86 8.31 -13.85 -19.95
CA ASP A 86 8.07 -15.19 -20.51
C ASP A 86 6.86 -15.91 -19.88
N TRP A 87 6.06 -15.22 -19.07
CA TRP A 87 4.82 -15.79 -18.53
C TRP A 87 3.61 -15.32 -19.34
N ASP A 88 2.66 -16.23 -19.55
CA ASP A 88 1.40 -15.93 -20.23
C ASP A 88 0.50 -15.03 -19.36
N GLU A 89 0.51 -15.25 -18.04
CA GLU A 89 -0.29 -14.51 -17.06
C GLU A 89 0.57 -14.05 -15.88
N PRO A 90 0.29 -12.87 -15.30
CA PRO A 90 0.97 -12.42 -14.09
C PRO A 90 0.58 -13.27 -12.88
N LEU A 91 1.45 -13.27 -11.86
CA LEU A 91 1.26 -14.08 -10.65
C LEU A 91 1.03 -13.19 -9.44
N GLN A 92 -0.11 -13.34 -8.76
CA GLN A 92 -0.28 -12.81 -7.42
C GLN A 92 0.51 -13.67 -6.44
N ILE A 93 1.42 -13.05 -5.69
CA ILE A 93 2.25 -13.72 -4.69
C ILE A 93 1.86 -13.38 -3.26
N ALA A 94 1.09 -12.30 -3.07
CA ALA A 94 0.54 -11.98 -1.77
C ALA A 94 -0.78 -11.19 -1.90
N CYS A 95 -1.69 -11.44 -0.96
CA CYS A 95 -2.83 -10.59 -0.68
C CYS A 95 -2.89 -10.30 0.82
N LEU A 96 -2.83 -9.02 1.18
CA LEU A 96 -2.99 -8.57 2.55
C LEU A 96 -4.37 -7.93 2.69
N ARG A 97 -5.03 -8.18 3.81
CA ARG A 97 -6.29 -7.53 4.16
C ARG A 97 -6.19 -7.05 5.59
N SER A 98 -6.26 -5.74 5.79
CA SER A 98 -6.38 -5.19 7.12
C SER A 98 -7.82 -4.79 7.40
N ARG A 99 -8.25 -5.00 8.64
CA ARG A 99 -9.52 -4.49 9.13
C ARG A 99 -9.26 -3.38 10.15
N PRO A 100 -9.86 -2.20 9.99
CA PRO A 100 -9.72 -1.14 10.98
C PRO A 100 -10.40 -1.54 12.29
N GLN A 101 -9.94 -0.95 13.39
CA GLN A 101 -10.67 -1.02 14.65
C GLN A 101 -12.00 -0.29 14.48
N ASP A 102 -13.10 -0.96 14.81
CA ASP A 102 -14.45 -0.40 14.67
C ASP A 102 -15.10 -0.10 16.02
N ALA A 103 -16.27 0.54 15.97
CA ALA A 103 -17.04 0.91 17.16
C ALA A 103 -17.57 -0.31 17.94
N SER A 104 -17.49 -1.53 17.39
CA SER A 104 -17.88 -2.76 18.08
C SER A 104 -16.83 -3.22 19.10
N GLY A 105 -15.65 -2.59 19.11
CA GLY A 105 -14.56 -2.94 20.01
C GLY A 105 -13.73 -4.13 19.55
N GLN A 106 -13.95 -4.63 18.32
CA GLN A 106 -13.05 -5.59 17.70
C GLN A 106 -11.70 -4.93 17.44
N ALA A 107 -10.63 -5.60 17.85
CA ALA A 107 -9.27 -5.14 17.60
C ALA A 107 -8.98 -5.12 16.10
N ALA A 108 -8.18 -4.15 15.66
CA ALA A 108 -7.65 -4.15 14.30
C ALA A 108 -6.91 -5.46 14.02
N SER A 109 -7.05 -5.98 12.81
CA SER A 109 -6.40 -7.22 12.38
C SER A 109 -5.75 -7.05 11.03
N ILE A 110 -4.80 -7.95 10.74
CA ILE A 110 -4.20 -8.10 9.43
C ILE A 110 -4.16 -9.59 9.07
N GLU A 111 -4.65 -9.90 7.89
CA GLU A 111 -4.60 -11.22 7.28
C GLU A 111 -3.64 -11.17 6.09
N CYS A 112 -2.83 -12.22 5.95
CA CYS A 112 -1.87 -12.36 4.87
C CYS A 112 -2.07 -13.72 4.20
N ASP A 113 -2.44 -13.68 2.92
CA ASP A 113 -2.42 -14.81 2.02
C ASP A 113 -1.16 -14.71 1.16
N LEU A 114 -0.28 -15.71 1.25
CA LEU A 114 0.99 -15.78 0.52
C LEU A 114 1.00 -16.89 -0.55
N GLU A 115 -0.17 -17.45 -0.85
CA GLU A 115 -0.29 -18.44 -1.92
C GLU A 115 -0.10 -17.78 -3.29
N HIS A 116 0.55 -18.52 -4.19
CA HIS A 116 0.77 -18.09 -5.56
C HIS A 116 -0.47 -18.38 -6.41
N LYS A 117 -1.05 -17.34 -7.01
CA LYS A 117 -2.30 -17.42 -7.79
C LYS A 117 -2.12 -16.75 -9.14
N HIS A 118 -2.34 -17.50 -10.22
CA HIS A 118 -2.40 -16.94 -11.58
C HIS A 118 -3.64 -16.04 -11.71
N LEU A 119 -3.55 -15.00 -12.53
CA LEU A 119 -4.52 -13.91 -12.62
C LEU A 119 -5.11 -13.73 -14.01
#